data_AF-A0A3B9TUY4-F1
#
_entry.id   AF-A0A3B9TUY4-F1
#
_cell.length_a   1.000
_cell.length_b   1.000
_cell.length_c   1.000
_cell.angle_alpha   90.00
_cell.angle_beta   90.00
_cell.angle_gamma   90.00
#
_symmetry.space_group_name_H-M   'P 1'
#
loop_
_entity.id
_entity.type
_entity.pdbx_description
1 polymer ?
#
loop_
_entity_poly.entity_id
_entity_poly.type
_entity_poly.pdbx_seq_one_letter_code
_entity_poly.pdbx_strand_id
1 'polypeptide(L)'
;MTKKLFIKTYGCQMNVYDSDRMTDVLAPLGYAPTSQADGADMVILNTCHIREKASEKVFSELGRLRMMKEHARDQQGRNVTIAVAGCVAQAEGEEITRRAPWVDIVVGPQTYHRLPELVSRADPA
;
A
#
# COMPACT_ATOMS: atom_id res chain seq x y z
N MET A 1 -18.71 -8.91 1.83
CA MET A 1 -17.54 -9.66 2.36
C MET A 1 -16.53 -8.65 2.86
N THR A 2 -15.81 -8.95 3.94
CA THR A 2 -14.76 -8.07 4.48
C THR A 2 -13.48 -8.22 3.66
N LYS A 3 -12.98 -7.12 3.10
CA LYS A 3 -11.69 -7.08 2.39
C LYS A 3 -10.54 -7.05 3.40
N LYS A 4 -9.48 -7.83 3.18
CA LYS A 4 -8.30 -7.89 4.06
C LYS A 4 -7.28 -6.82 3.68
N LEU A 5 -6.88 -6.00 4.66
CA LEU A 5 -5.90 -4.92 4.52
C LEU A 5 -4.62 -5.26 5.29
N PHE A 6 -3.50 -5.39 4.60
CA PHE A 6 -2.19 -5.54 5.23
C PHE A 6 -1.39 -4.24 5.09
N ILE A 7 -0.94 -3.68 6.21
CA ILE A 7 -0.07 -2.49 6.19
C ILE A 7 1.30 -2.86 6.76
N LYS A 8 2.33 -2.71 5.94
CA LYS A 8 3.72 -2.88 6.36
C LYS A 8 4.33 -1.51 6.64
N THR A 9 4.54 -1.25 7.93
CA THR A 9 5.04 0.04 8.42
C THR A 9 6.56 0.01 8.59
N TYR A 10 7.25 0.98 7.98
CA TYR A 10 8.67 1.25 8.16
C TYR A 10 8.88 2.70 8.59
N GLY A 11 9.51 2.94 9.73
CA GLY A 11 9.81 4.30 10.16
C GLY A 11 9.67 4.49 11.66
N CYS A 12 8.98 5.56 12.05
CA CYS A 12 8.83 5.96 13.44
C CYS A 12 7.38 5.79 13.93
N GLN A 13 7.12 6.25 15.16
CA GLN A 13 5.78 6.24 15.75
C GLN A 13 4.75 7.00 14.93
N MET A 14 5.18 8.03 14.18
CA MET A 14 4.27 8.75 13.27
C MET A 14 3.77 7.83 12.15
N ASN A 15 4.62 6.97 11.58
CA ASN A 15 4.16 6.00 10.58
C ASN A 15 3.20 4.96 11.18
N VAL A 16 3.35 4.60 12.46
CA VAL A 16 2.38 3.71 13.14
C VAL A 16 1.03 4.40 13.23
N TYR A 17 1.00 5.63 13.72
CA TYR A 17 -0.20 6.47 13.77
C TYR A 17 -0.85 6.67 12.38
N ASP A 18 -0.03 6.91 11.36
CA ASP A 18 -0.48 7.05 9.98
C ASP A 18 -1.12 5.74 9.47
N SER A 19 -0.58 4.58 9.83
CA SER A 19 -1.16 3.28 9.47
C SER A 19 -2.52 3.05 10.12
N ASP A 20 -2.69 3.45 11.38
CA ASP A 20 -4.00 3.40 12.06
C ASP A 20 -5.01 4.31 11.35
N ARG A 21 -4.59 5.54 11.01
CA ARG A 21 -5.43 6.49 10.27
C ARG A 21 -5.84 5.97 8.88
N MET A 22 -4.93 5.31 8.16
CA MET A 22 -5.26 4.68 6.87
C MET A 22 -6.26 3.53 7.04
N THR A 23 -6.14 2.76 8.12
CA THR A 23 -7.08 1.68 8.45
C THR A 23 -8.48 2.25 8.70
N ASP A 24 -8.59 3.29 9.52
CA ASP A 24 -9.88 3.93 9.84
C ASP A 24 -10.57 4.50 8.60
N VAL A 25 -9.80 5.13 7.71
CA VAL A 25 -10.32 5.73 6.48
C VAL A 25 -10.78 4.67 5.47
N LEU A 26 -10.16 3.49 5.47
CA LEU A 26 -10.52 2.38 4.57
C LEU A 26 -11.62 1.47 5.14
N ALA A 27 -11.88 1.51 6.45
CA ALA A 27 -12.91 0.69 7.10
C ALA A 27 -14.32 0.85 6.48
N PRO A 28 -14.81 2.06 6.12
CA PRO A 28 -16.09 2.23 5.44
C PRO A 28 -16.19 1.55 4.06
N LEU A 29 -15.05 1.27 3.41
CA LEU A 29 -14.99 0.51 2.16
C LEU A 29 -14.97 -1.02 2.40
N GLY A 30 -15.14 -1.46 3.64
CA GLY A 30 -15.18 -2.88 4.02
C GLY A 30 -13.81 -3.50 4.25
N TYR A 31 -12.73 -2.71 4.31
CA TYR A 31 -11.40 -3.21 4.68
C TYR A 31 -11.28 -3.45 6.18
N ALA A 32 -10.68 -4.57 6.55
CA ALA A 32 -10.28 -4.88 7.92
C ALA A 32 -8.80 -5.28 7.97
N PRO A 33 -8.07 -4.90 9.03
CA PRO A 33 -6.66 -5.19 9.15
C PRO A 33 -6.40 -6.71 9.23
N THR A 34 -5.31 -7.17 8.61
CA THR A 34 -4.77 -8.53 8.71
C THR A 34 -3.29 -8.47 9.08
N SER A 35 -2.78 -9.49 9.76
CA SER A 35 -1.36 -9.62 10.12
C SER A 35 -0.51 -10.25 9.00
N GLN A 36 -1.14 -10.73 7.94
CA GLN A 36 -0.48 -11.43 6.83
C GLN A 36 -0.73 -10.72 5.50
N ALA A 37 0.33 -10.55 4.72
CA ALA A 37 0.24 -10.09 3.33
C ALA A 37 -0.41 -11.14 2.43
N ASP A 38 -0.19 -12.42 2.73
CA ASP A 38 -0.79 -13.51 1.99
C ASP A 38 -2.32 -13.52 2.17
N GLY A 39 -3.03 -13.61 1.06
CA GLY A 39 -4.48 -13.49 1.01
C GLY A 39 -5.02 -12.08 1.35
N ALA A 40 -4.19 -11.05 1.43
CA ALA A 40 -4.68 -9.67 1.51
C ALA A 40 -5.33 -9.23 0.19
N ASP A 41 -6.39 -8.43 0.27
CA ASP A 41 -7.01 -7.78 -0.89
C ASP A 41 -6.33 -6.43 -1.19
N MET A 42 -5.72 -5.81 -0.17
CA MET A 42 -4.88 -4.63 -0.31
C MET A 42 -3.63 -4.72 0.57
N VAL A 43 -2.49 -4.33 0.01
CA VAL A 43 -1.22 -4.18 0.72
C VAL A 43 -0.75 -2.72 0.64
N ILE A 44 -0.42 -2.12 1.79
CA ILE A 44 0.15 -0.77 1.88
C ILE A 44 1.56 -0.84 2.45
N LEU A 45 2.55 -0.31 1.72
CA LEU A 45 3.88 -0.04 2.26
C LEU A 45 3.92 1.39 2.81
N ASN A 46 3.84 1.57 4.12
CA ASN A 46 3.93 2.88 4.77
C ASN A 46 5.36 3.15 5.22
N THR A 47 6.05 4.11 4.62
CA THR A 47 7.49 4.29 4.85
C THR A 47 7.94 5.74 5.04
N CYS A 48 8.89 5.94 5.95
CA CYS A 48 9.55 7.22 6.19
C CYS A 48 10.70 7.47 5.19
N HIS A 49 10.99 8.74 4.87
CA HIS A 49 12.04 9.12 3.91
C HIS A 49 13.38 9.50 4.56
N ILE A 50 13.39 9.81 5.87
CA ILE A 50 14.59 10.40 6.53
C ILE A 50 15.69 9.38 6.85
N ARG A 51 15.51 8.10 6.50
CA ARG A 51 16.48 7.04 6.79
C ARG A 51 17.20 6.65 5.51
N GLU A 52 18.52 6.52 5.60
CA GLU A 52 19.34 5.91 4.55
C GLU A 52 18.76 4.54 4.17
N LYS A 53 18.62 4.27 2.86
CA LYS A 53 18.07 3.02 2.28
C LYS A 53 16.56 2.79 2.43
N ALA A 54 15.77 3.77 2.88
CA ALA A 54 14.32 3.61 2.94
C ALA A 54 13.72 3.28 1.55
N SER A 55 14.18 3.98 0.52
CA SER A 55 13.77 3.81 -0.87
C SER A 55 14.16 2.46 -1.44
N GLU A 56 15.41 2.03 -1.22
CA GLU A 56 15.90 0.70 -1.64
C GLU A 56 15.05 -0.42 -1.04
N LYS A 57 14.70 -0.31 0.25
CA LYS A 57 13.81 -1.26 0.92
C LYS A 57 12.42 -1.28 0.29
N VAL A 58 11.84 -0.13 -0.02
CA VAL A 58 10.54 -0.04 -0.72
C VAL A 58 10.63 -0.78 -2.05
N PHE A 59 11.61 -0.49 -2.90
CA PHE A 59 11.72 -1.14 -4.20
C PHE A 59 11.95 -2.66 -4.09
N SER A 60 12.72 -3.11 -3.09
CA SER A 60 12.90 -4.54 -2.82
C SER A 60 11.58 -5.22 -2.45
N GLU A 61 10.79 -4.61 -1.56
CA GLU A 61 9.47 -5.13 -1.17
C GLU A 61 8.47 -5.07 -2.32
N LEU A 62 8.47 -4.00 -3.12
CA LEU A 62 7.63 -3.90 -4.31
C LEU A 62 7.91 -5.02 -5.32
N GLY A 63 9.16 -5.45 -5.46
CA GLY A 63 9.51 -6.61 -6.29
C GLY A 63 8.87 -7.92 -5.78
N ARG A 64 8.81 -8.12 -4.45
CA ARG A 64 8.13 -9.28 -3.85
C ARG A 64 6.61 -9.20 -4.00
N LEU A 65 6.04 -8.02 -3.79
CA LEU A 65 4.59 -7.80 -3.93
C LEU A 65 4.12 -7.97 -5.37
N ARG A 66 4.96 -7.63 -6.36
CA ARG A 66 4.69 -7.94 -7.77
C ARG A 66 4.42 -9.44 -7.97
N MET A 67 5.35 -10.28 -7.52
CA MET A 67 5.23 -11.74 -7.64
C MET A 67 3.96 -12.26 -6.93
N MET A 68 3.65 -11.72 -5.75
CA MET A 68 2.46 -12.06 -5.00
C MET A 68 1.17 -11.68 -5.75
N LYS A 69 1.09 -10.46 -6.31
CA LYS A 69 -0.06 -9.98 -7.09
C LYS A 69 -0.24 -10.79 -8.38
N GLU A 70 0.85 -11.07 -9.09
CA GLU A 70 0.83 -11.93 -10.29
C GLU A 70 0.33 -13.34 -9.93
N HIS A 71 0.84 -13.95 -8.85
CA HIS A 71 0.39 -15.26 -8.40
C HIS A 71 -1.10 -15.30 -8.01
N ALA A 72 -1.56 -14.31 -7.24
CA ALA A 72 -2.97 -14.20 -6.84
C ALA A 72 -3.89 -14.04 -8.06
N ARG A 73 -3.48 -13.26 -9.06
CA ARG A 73 -4.23 -13.12 -10.31
C ARG A 73 -4.26 -14.43 -11.09
N ASP A 74 -3.09 -15.02 -11.35
CA ASP A 74 -2.94 -16.13 -12.28
C ASP A 74 -3.47 -17.46 -11.71
N GLN A 75 -3.39 -17.67 -10.39
CA GLN A 75 -3.81 -18.92 -9.74
C GLN A 75 -5.17 -18.84 -9.05
N GLN A 76 -5.58 -17.65 -8.61
CA GLN A 76 -6.78 -17.48 -7.77
C GLN A 76 -7.82 -16.56 -8.41
N GLY A 77 -7.52 -15.93 -9.55
CA GLY A 77 -8.38 -14.93 -10.17
C GLY A 77 -8.63 -13.70 -9.29
N ARG A 78 -7.76 -13.46 -8.29
CA ARG A 78 -7.90 -12.37 -7.31
C ARG A 78 -7.09 -11.17 -7.76
N ASN A 79 -7.71 -10.00 -7.75
CA ASN A 79 -7.01 -8.73 -7.90
C ASN A 79 -6.51 -8.26 -6.53
N VAL A 80 -5.24 -7.88 -6.43
CA VAL A 80 -4.65 -7.35 -5.20
C VAL A 80 -4.18 -5.93 -5.44
N THR A 81 -4.67 -4.99 -4.63
CA THR A 81 -4.26 -3.59 -4.69
C THR A 81 -2.94 -3.40 -3.92
N ILE A 82 -1.93 -2.80 -4.56
CA ILE A 82 -0.66 -2.42 -3.94
C ILE A 82 -0.61 -0.90 -3.85
N ALA A 83 -0.39 -0.40 -2.63
CA ALA A 83 -0.21 1.03 -2.37
C ALA A 83 1.14 1.32 -1.70
N VAL A 84 1.72 2.48 -2.02
CA VAL A 84 2.86 3.05 -1.28
C VAL A 84 2.41 4.33 -0.60
N ALA A 85 2.70 4.43 0.69
CA ALA A 85 2.27 5.51 1.57
C ALA A 85 3.44 6.14 2.34
N GLY A 86 3.22 7.35 2.85
CA GLY A 86 4.15 8.03 3.72
C GLY A 86 5.18 8.89 2.97
N CYS A 87 6.22 9.32 3.67
CA CYS A 87 7.15 10.33 3.15
C CYS A 87 7.89 9.89 1.88
N VAL A 88 8.21 8.60 1.71
CA VAL A 88 8.83 8.12 0.45
C VAL A 88 7.85 8.20 -0.71
N ALA A 89 6.56 7.91 -0.47
CA ALA A 89 5.54 8.07 -1.51
C ALA A 89 5.46 9.52 -2.00
N GLN A 90 5.62 10.49 -1.09
CA GLN A 90 5.66 11.91 -1.42
C GLN A 90 6.95 12.33 -2.13
N ALA A 91 8.10 11.80 -1.70
CA ALA A 91 9.41 12.18 -2.26
C ALA A 91 9.72 11.52 -3.61
N GLU A 92 9.28 10.26 -3.79
CA GLU A 92 9.67 9.40 -4.91
C GLU A 92 8.48 8.93 -5.75
N GLY A 93 7.33 9.59 -5.66
CA GLY A 93 6.11 9.13 -6.33
C GLY A 93 6.27 8.93 -7.84
N GLU A 94 6.96 9.83 -8.53
CA GLU A 94 7.26 9.69 -9.96
C GLU A 94 8.17 8.49 -10.25
N GLU A 95 9.17 8.26 -9.39
CA GLU A 95 10.10 7.15 -9.51
C GLU A 95 9.41 5.80 -9.28
N ILE A 96 8.55 5.72 -8.26
CA ILE A 96 7.73 4.55 -7.95
C ILE A 96 6.83 4.22 -9.14
N THR A 97 6.14 5.23 -9.69
CA THR A 97 5.25 5.04 -10.84
C THR A 97 6.01 4.53 -12.07
N ARG A 98 7.24 5.05 -12.30
CA ARG A 98 8.07 4.65 -13.44
C ARG A 98 8.68 3.26 -13.29
N ARG A 99 9.17 2.90 -12.10
CA ARG A 99 9.93 1.65 -11.86
C ARG A 99 9.08 0.49 -11.37
N ALA A 100 7.94 0.76 -10.76
CA ALA A 100 7.02 -0.22 -10.20
C ALA A 100 5.59 0.02 -10.71
N PRO A 101 5.33 -0.12 -12.03
CA PRO A 101 4.02 0.15 -12.63
C PRO A 101 2.90 -0.79 -12.15
N TRP A 102 3.22 -1.81 -11.35
CA TRP A 102 2.23 -2.68 -10.68
C TRP A 102 1.68 -2.10 -9.37
N VAL A 103 2.22 -0.97 -8.91
CA VAL A 103 1.68 -0.17 -7.79
C VAL A 103 0.47 0.60 -8.29
N ASP A 104 -0.66 0.41 -7.63
CA ASP A 104 -1.94 1.01 -8.05
C ASP A 104 -2.14 2.40 -7.42
N ILE A 105 -1.58 2.63 -6.22
CA ILE A 105 -1.81 3.85 -5.45
C ILE A 105 -0.50 4.37 -4.84
N VAL A 106 -0.26 5.66 -4.98
CA VAL A 106 0.82 6.39 -4.29
C VAL A 106 0.20 7.54 -3.52
N VAL A 107 0.41 7.61 -2.20
CA VAL A 107 -0.24 8.60 -1.34
C VAL A 107 0.70 9.17 -0.27
N GLY A 108 0.84 10.49 -0.24
CA GLY A 108 1.64 11.18 0.76
C GLY A 108 0.96 11.25 2.13
N PRO A 109 1.72 11.55 3.21
CA PRO A 109 1.22 11.55 4.59
C PRO A 109 0.13 12.58 4.87
N GLN A 110 0.00 13.63 4.04
CA GLN A 110 -1.00 14.68 4.22
C GLN A 110 -2.33 14.38 3.51
N THR A 111 -2.44 13.29 2.75
CA THR A 111 -3.58 13.05 1.84
C THR A 111 -4.26 11.70 2.05
N TYR A 112 -4.07 11.04 3.20
CA TYR A 112 -4.74 9.76 3.50
C TYR A 112 -6.27 9.82 3.44
N HIS A 113 -6.89 10.97 3.71
CA HIS A 113 -8.33 11.17 3.54
C HIS A 113 -8.82 10.94 2.10
N ARG A 114 -7.92 10.97 1.10
CA ARG A 114 -8.23 10.66 -0.31
C ARG A 114 -8.08 9.18 -0.65
N LEU A 115 -7.57 8.34 0.26
CA LEU A 115 -7.42 6.90 0.02
C LEU A 115 -8.71 6.23 -0.47
N PRO A 116 -9.91 6.54 0.06
CA PRO A 116 -11.12 5.89 -0.41
C PRO A 116 -11.39 6.18 -1.88
N GLU A 117 -11.20 7.43 -2.30
CA GLU A 117 -11.32 7.86 -3.70
C GLU A 117 -10.28 7.17 -4.59
N LEU A 118 -9.03 7.09 -4.14
CA LEU A 118 -7.95 6.43 -4.88
C LEU A 118 -8.21 4.93 -5.05
N VAL A 119 -8.71 4.25 -4.01
CA VAL A 119 -9.10 2.84 -4.08
C VAL A 119 -10.24 2.63 -5.07
N SER A 120 -11.28 3.46 -5.05
CA SER A 120 -12.39 3.34 -6.02
C SER A 120 -11.95 3.52 -7.48
N ARG A 121 -10.85 4.25 -7.73
CA ARG A 121 -10.28 4.41 -9.08
C ARG A 121 -9.39 3.24 -9.49
N ALA A 122 -8.65 2.67 -8.54
CA ALA A 122 -7.74 1.55 -8.76
C ALA A 122 -8.45 0.20 -8.85
N ASP A 123 -9.55 0.04 -8.12
CA ASP A 123 -10.37 -1.17 -8.06
C ASP A 123 -11.85 -0.74 -8.21
N PRO A 124 -12.32 -0.46 -9.44
CA PRO A 124 -13.74 -0.23 -9.69
C PRO A 124 -14.47 -1.54 -9.43
N ALA A 125 -15.01 -1.67 -8.22
CA ALA A 125 -15.82 -2.81 -7.79
C ALA A 125 -17.01 -3.07 -8.74
#